data_AF-A0A960NN87-F1
#
_entry.id   AF-A0A960NN87-F1
#
_cell.length_a   1.000
_cell.length_b   1.000
_cell.length_c   1.000
_cell.angle_alpha   90.00
_cell.angle_beta   90.00
_cell.angle_gamma   90.00
#
_symmetry.space_group_name_H-M   'P 1'
#
loop_
_entity.id
_entity.type
_entity.pdbx_description
1 polymer ?
#
loop_
_entity_poly.entity_id
_entity_poly.type
_entity_poly.pdbx_seq_one_letter_code
_entity_poly.pdbx_strand_id
1 'polypeptide(L)'
;MSDSSSHSRRPFLSRAVTAVVQWIDSDYCPDGAEKMRNEPDRVDWVRVMPFVFLHVGCLGVIWTGASPFAIWTAVALYFIRMFAVTGVHHRYFSHKTYSTSRFGQFLLALFAGTTVQRGSLWWAYHHRHHHQHSDEPEDAHSPHVHGFWWSHIGWITSRRNFPTDYSKIKDLAKFPELVWLNRFDLLVPTLFALALFGLGVLLEAVAPQLGTNGWQLLVWGFFISTTFLFHGTGCINSMAHLMGRRRFKTSDDSRNSAILAIITLGEGWHNNHHRYQSCTRNGFYWWEFDPTYYLLKLLSFTGFIHGLKPVPQSILEEGAHADHHASVAASKKAAVVHAHSSLRRVVPTAAAFAVATATANPAVLPQKKEGPVVQRDVTELAHKSKSRHASESPPVI
;
A
#
# COMPACT_ATOMS: atom_id res chain seq x y z
N MET A 1 -34.75 27.82 21.78
CA MET A 1 -35.23 27.45 20.43
C MET A 1 -34.73 26.07 20.13
N SER A 2 -35.63 25.09 20.21
CA SER A 2 -35.38 23.67 19.99
C SER A 2 -35.31 23.37 18.50
N ASP A 3 -34.13 23.02 17.99
CA ASP A 3 -33.99 22.59 16.60
C ASP A 3 -34.30 21.08 16.51
N SER A 4 -35.58 20.77 16.33
CA SER A 4 -36.06 19.43 16.04
C SER A 4 -35.74 19.10 14.57
N SER A 5 -34.51 18.67 14.30
CA SER A 5 -34.17 18.08 13.00
C SER A 5 -34.83 16.70 12.88
N SER A 6 -36.09 16.70 12.43
CA SER A 6 -36.83 15.48 12.07
C SER A 6 -36.10 14.77 10.93
N HIS A 7 -35.17 13.89 11.29
CA HIS A 7 -34.56 12.96 10.36
C HIS A 7 -35.61 11.91 10.01
N SER A 8 -36.48 12.22 9.04
CA SER A 8 -37.30 11.23 8.36
C SER A 8 -36.37 10.16 7.79
N ARG A 9 -36.16 9.08 8.56
CA ARG A 9 -35.35 7.95 8.15
C ARG A 9 -36.05 7.37 6.91
N ARG A 10 -35.34 7.38 5.77
CA ARG A 10 -35.83 6.74 4.55
C ARG A 10 -36.36 5.34 4.89
N PRO A 11 -37.55 4.95 4.38
CA PRO A 11 -38.08 3.61 4.58
C PRO A 11 -37.05 2.53 4.22
N PHE A 12 -37.08 1.39 4.91
CA PHE A 12 -36.10 0.32 4.72
C PHE A 12 -35.93 -0.08 3.24
N LEU A 13 -37.04 -0.22 2.51
CA LEU A 13 -37.02 -0.56 1.08
C LEU A 13 -36.25 0.48 0.24
N SER A 14 -36.44 1.76 0.51
CA SER A 14 -35.71 2.84 -0.18
C SER A 14 -34.21 2.78 0.12
N ARG A 15 -33.83 2.45 1.36
CA ARG A 15 -32.43 2.26 1.74
C ARG A 15 -31.82 1.03 1.06
N ALA A 16 -32.57 -0.07 0.96
CA ALA A 16 -32.13 -1.29 0.29
C ALA A 16 -31.91 -1.05 -1.21
N VAL A 17 -32.87 -0.42 -1.90
CA VAL A 17 -32.71 -0.06 -3.32
C VAL A 17 -31.50 0.87 -3.52
N THR A 18 -31.33 1.88 -2.66
CA THR A 18 -30.17 2.77 -2.72
C THR A 18 -28.86 1.99 -2.57
N ALA A 19 -28.79 1.05 -1.63
CA ALA A 19 -27.59 0.24 -1.39
C ALA A 19 -27.26 -0.65 -2.60
N VAL A 20 -28.26 -1.27 -3.24
CA VAL A 20 -28.05 -2.07 -4.46
C VAL A 20 -27.45 -1.23 -5.58
N VAL A 21 -27.96 -0.01 -5.79
CA VAL A 21 -27.35 0.91 -6.76
C VAL A 21 -25.92 1.26 -6.36
N GLN A 22 -25.67 1.51 -5.07
CA GLN A 22 -24.35 1.84 -4.53
C GLN A 22 -23.34 0.69 -4.58
N TRP A 23 -23.78 -0.56 -4.67
CA TRP A 23 -22.90 -1.69 -4.90
C TRP A 23 -22.38 -1.69 -6.33
N ILE A 24 -23.20 -1.27 -7.29
CA ILE A 24 -22.82 -1.22 -8.70
C ILE A 24 -22.06 0.08 -8.98
N ASP A 25 -22.59 1.20 -8.51
CA ASP A 25 -22.08 2.56 -8.72
C ASP A 25 -21.67 3.16 -7.36
N SER A 26 -20.39 3.03 -7.03
CA SER A 26 -19.84 3.44 -5.73
C SER A 26 -19.94 4.96 -5.48
N ASP A 27 -20.04 5.75 -6.56
CA ASP A 27 -20.18 7.21 -6.53
C ASP A 27 -21.64 7.67 -6.37
N TYR A 28 -22.62 6.76 -6.49
CA TYR A 28 -24.04 7.13 -6.34
C TYR A 28 -24.37 7.58 -4.90
N CYS A 29 -24.40 8.89 -4.71
CA CYS A 29 -24.70 9.54 -3.43
C CYS A 29 -25.94 10.45 -3.58
N PRO A 30 -27.17 9.92 -3.43
CA PRO A 30 -28.39 10.67 -3.75
C PRO A 30 -28.61 11.92 -2.89
N ASP A 31 -28.07 11.93 -1.67
CA ASP A 31 -28.13 13.08 -0.76
C ASP A 31 -26.88 13.98 -0.83
N GLY A 32 -25.97 13.71 -1.79
CA GLY A 32 -24.68 14.38 -1.94
C GLY A 32 -23.53 13.71 -1.18
N ALA A 33 -22.36 13.63 -1.81
CA ALA A 33 -21.15 13.03 -1.23
C ALA A 33 -20.64 13.79 0.01
N GLU A 34 -20.76 15.12 0.03
CA GLU A 34 -20.32 15.95 1.15
C GLU A 34 -21.18 15.71 2.40
N LYS A 35 -22.50 15.65 2.24
CA LYS A 35 -23.41 15.33 3.34
C LYS A 35 -23.11 13.95 3.92
N MET A 36 -22.84 12.96 3.07
CA MET A 36 -22.45 11.62 3.50
C MET A 36 -21.11 11.63 4.27
N ARG A 37 -20.12 12.42 3.83
CA ARG A 37 -18.83 12.62 4.53
C ARG A 37 -18.95 13.35 5.86
N ASN A 38 -20.08 13.98 6.16
CA ASN A 38 -20.32 14.65 7.45
C ASN A 38 -21.22 13.82 8.38
N GLU A 39 -21.63 12.61 7.97
CA GLU A 39 -22.35 11.70 8.85
C GLU A 39 -21.43 11.17 9.98
N PRO A 40 -21.99 10.85 11.16
CA PRO A 40 -21.23 10.22 12.23
C PRO A 40 -20.76 8.82 11.83
N ASP A 41 -19.66 8.39 12.43
CA ASP A 41 -19.09 7.07 12.21
C ASP A 41 -20.01 5.96 12.71
N ARG A 42 -20.46 5.12 11.76
CA ARG A 42 -21.36 4.00 12.01
C ARG A 42 -21.30 3.01 10.86
N VAL A 43 -21.38 1.72 11.19
CA VAL A 43 -21.49 0.64 10.19
C VAL A 43 -22.76 0.80 9.36
N ASP A 44 -22.65 0.87 8.04
CA ASP A 44 -23.80 0.72 7.14
C ASP A 44 -24.03 -0.74 6.77
N TRP A 45 -24.77 -1.45 7.62
CA TRP A 45 -25.06 -2.88 7.45
C TRP A 45 -25.66 -3.25 6.10
N VAL A 46 -26.44 -2.36 5.48
CA VAL A 46 -27.04 -2.64 4.17
C VAL A 46 -25.98 -2.45 3.08
N ARG A 47 -25.22 -1.35 3.11
CA ARG A 47 -24.20 -1.10 2.08
C ARG A 47 -23.05 -2.10 2.15
N VAL A 48 -22.72 -2.65 3.32
CA VAL A 48 -21.60 -3.59 3.49
C VAL A 48 -21.97 -5.06 3.37
N MET A 49 -23.18 -5.41 2.94
CA MET A 49 -23.54 -6.82 2.72
C MET A 49 -22.56 -7.59 1.81
N PRO A 50 -22.02 -7.04 0.69
CA PRO A 50 -21.01 -7.74 -0.10
C PRO A 50 -19.73 -8.05 0.69
N PHE A 51 -19.33 -7.15 1.59
CA PHE A 51 -18.17 -7.34 2.47
C PHE A 51 -18.44 -8.38 3.56
N VAL A 52 -19.65 -8.41 4.12
CA VAL A 52 -20.07 -9.48 5.04
C VAL A 52 -20.13 -10.83 4.32
N PHE A 53 -20.69 -10.87 3.11
CA PHE A 53 -20.73 -12.06 2.27
C PHE A 53 -19.35 -12.58 1.92
N LEU A 54 -18.36 -11.70 1.70
CA LEU A 54 -16.97 -12.08 1.51
C LEU A 54 -16.43 -12.90 2.71
N HIS A 55 -16.71 -12.46 3.94
CA HIS A 55 -16.24 -13.15 5.14
C HIS A 55 -17.00 -14.45 5.39
N VAL A 56 -18.33 -14.42 5.26
CA VAL A 56 -19.20 -15.60 5.42
C VAL A 56 -18.92 -16.64 4.35
N GLY A 57 -18.52 -16.22 3.14
CA GLY A 57 -18.15 -17.12 2.04
C GLY A 57 -16.97 -18.04 2.36
N CYS A 58 -16.12 -17.68 3.34
CA CYS A 58 -15.09 -18.58 3.85
C CYS A 58 -15.66 -19.87 4.45
N LEU A 59 -16.89 -19.83 5.01
CA LEU A 59 -17.57 -21.03 5.51
C LEU A 59 -17.95 -22.01 4.38
N GLY A 60 -17.88 -21.57 3.12
CA GLY A 60 -18.01 -22.42 1.94
C GLY A 60 -17.12 -23.68 2.00
N VAL A 61 -15.99 -23.61 2.72
CA VAL A 61 -15.05 -24.71 2.91
C VAL A 61 -15.70 -25.97 3.51
N ILE A 62 -16.77 -25.81 4.30
CA ILE A 62 -17.52 -26.92 4.90
C ILE A 62 -18.11 -27.84 3.83
N TRP A 63 -18.55 -27.26 2.70
CA TRP A 63 -19.18 -28.01 1.61
C TRP A 63 -18.21 -28.34 0.48
N THR A 64 -17.26 -27.45 0.18
CA THR A 64 -16.32 -27.66 -0.93
C THR A 64 -15.15 -28.56 -0.56
N GLY A 65 -14.88 -28.72 0.74
CA GLY A 65 -13.65 -29.33 1.23
C GLY A 65 -12.41 -28.53 0.84
N ALA A 66 -11.27 -29.20 0.87
CA ALA A 66 -9.98 -28.63 0.50
C ALA A 66 -9.20 -29.60 -0.38
N SER A 67 -8.49 -29.06 -1.36
CA SER A 67 -7.45 -29.77 -2.09
C SER A 67 -6.11 -29.05 -1.91
N PRO A 68 -4.97 -29.76 -1.97
CA PRO A 68 -3.66 -29.12 -1.91
C PRO A 68 -3.51 -27.99 -2.94
N PHE A 69 -4.05 -28.18 -4.14
CA PHE A 69 -4.02 -27.17 -5.20
C PHE A 69 -4.81 -25.91 -4.82
N ALA A 70 -6.02 -26.05 -4.27
CA ALA A 70 -6.84 -24.91 -3.86
C ALA A 70 -6.21 -24.12 -2.70
N ILE A 71 -5.64 -24.82 -1.71
CA ILE A 71 -4.93 -24.19 -0.58
C ILE A 71 -3.72 -23.41 -1.08
N TRP A 72 -2.86 -24.02 -1.90
CA TRP A 72 -1.68 -23.33 -2.43
C TRP A 72 -2.04 -22.18 -3.38
N THR A 73 -3.15 -22.30 -4.11
CA THR A 73 -3.72 -21.18 -4.87
C THR A 73 -4.10 -20.02 -3.95
N ALA A 74 -4.75 -20.29 -2.83
CA ALA A 74 -5.10 -19.25 -1.85
C ALA A 74 -3.86 -18.55 -1.27
N VAL A 75 -2.82 -19.31 -0.91
CA VAL A 75 -1.55 -18.78 -0.40
C VAL A 75 -0.84 -17.94 -1.46
N ALA A 76 -0.76 -18.42 -2.70
CA ALA A 76 -0.17 -17.67 -3.80
C ALA A 76 -0.94 -16.36 -4.06
N LEU A 77 -2.27 -16.42 -4.11
CA LEU A 77 -3.12 -15.27 -4.33
C LEU A 77 -3.12 -14.28 -3.16
N TYR A 78 -2.82 -14.72 -1.94
CA TYR A 78 -2.53 -13.81 -0.83
C TYR A 78 -1.29 -12.96 -1.14
N PHE A 79 -0.15 -13.58 -1.49
CA PHE A 79 1.09 -12.84 -1.71
C PHE A 79 1.09 -12.02 -3.01
N ILE A 80 0.55 -12.58 -4.10
CA ILE A 80 0.42 -11.88 -5.39
C ILE A 80 -0.43 -10.62 -5.20
N ARG A 81 -1.56 -10.71 -4.48
CA ARG A 81 -2.42 -9.54 -4.29
C ARG A 81 -1.98 -8.65 -3.13
N MET A 82 -1.21 -9.16 -2.16
CA MET A 82 -0.50 -8.31 -1.21
C MET A 82 0.46 -7.40 -1.99
N PHE A 83 1.20 -7.92 -2.97
CA PHE A 83 2.00 -7.07 -3.87
C PHE A 83 1.14 -6.06 -4.65
N ALA A 84 -0.09 -6.40 -5.03
CA ALA A 84 -1.02 -5.43 -5.62
C ALA A 84 -1.42 -4.31 -4.63
N VAL A 85 -1.63 -4.63 -3.35
CA VAL A 85 -1.87 -3.60 -2.32
C VAL A 85 -0.63 -2.73 -2.14
N THR A 86 0.53 -3.33 -1.91
CA THR A 86 1.74 -2.62 -1.46
C THR A 86 2.50 -1.96 -2.60
N GLY A 87 2.66 -2.66 -3.72
CA GLY A 87 3.35 -2.15 -4.90
C GLY A 87 2.50 -1.14 -5.67
N VAL A 88 1.18 -1.36 -5.71
CA VAL A 88 0.30 -0.63 -6.64
C VAL A 88 -0.61 0.36 -5.94
N HIS A 89 -1.53 -0.06 -5.07
CA HIS A 89 -2.39 0.88 -4.36
C HIS A 89 -1.57 1.87 -3.52
N HIS A 90 -0.62 1.35 -2.75
CA HIS A 90 0.23 2.13 -1.88
C HIS A 90 1.32 2.92 -2.65
N ARG A 91 2.35 2.23 -3.13
CA ARG A 91 3.55 2.91 -3.66
C ARG A 91 3.30 3.67 -4.97
N TYR A 92 2.42 3.18 -5.84
CA TYR A 92 2.10 3.86 -7.10
C TYR A 92 0.98 4.88 -6.97
N PHE A 93 -0.25 4.44 -6.69
CA PHE A 93 -1.42 5.33 -6.72
C PHE A 93 -1.37 6.38 -5.60
N SER A 94 -0.92 6.00 -4.40
CA SER A 94 -0.93 6.92 -3.27
C SER A 94 0.29 7.83 -3.22
N HIS A 95 1.51 7.29 -3.37
CA HIS A 95 2.75 8.06 -3.21
C HIS A 95 3.51 8.37 -4.49
N LYS A 96 3.16 7.75 -5.62
CA LYS A 96 3.84 7.93 -6.91
C LYS A 96 5.36 7.77 -6.79
N THR A 97 5.79 6.71 -6.13
CA THR A 97 7.22 6.45 -5.88
C THR A 97 7.94 5.96 -7.13
N TYR A 98 7.19 5.56 -8.16
CA TYR A 98 7.66 5.21 -9.49
C TYR A 98 6.65 5.65 -10.56
N SER A 99 7.00 5.48 -11.83
CA SER A 99 6.18 5.86 -12.98
C SER A 99 5.95 4.68 -13.93
N THR A 100 4.87 4.75 -14.70
CA THR A 100 4.57 3.85 -15.82
C THR A 100 3.75 4.63 -16.86
N SER A 101 3.52 4.04 -18.03
CA SER A 101 2.67 4.62 -19.08
C SER A 101 1.20 4.69 -18.65
N ARG A 102 0.37 5.45 -19.37
CA ARG A 102 -1.09 5.49 -19.13
C ARG A 102 -1.74 4.10 -19.22
N PHE A 103 -1.30 3.29 -20.19
CA PHE A 103 -1.77 1.91 -20.32
C PHE A 103 -1.28 1.04 -19.16
N GLY A 104 -0.02 1.16 -18.76
CA GLY A 104 0.51 0.46 -17.58
C GLY A 104 -0.24 0.82 -16.31
N GLN A 105 -0.56 2.11 -16.12
CA GLN A 105 -1.40 2.60 -15.02
C GLN A 105 -2.79 1.94 -15.00
N PHE A 106 -3.42 1.77 -16.16
CA PHE A 106 -4.70 1.06 -16.27
C PHE A 106 -4.57 -0.42 -15.91
N LEU A 107 -3.53 -1.11 -16.39
CA LEU A 107 -3.27 -2.51 -16.01
C LEU A 107 -3.00 -2.66 -14.51
N LEU A 108 -2.26 -1.72 -13.92
CA LEU A 108 -2.02 -1.63 -12.49
C LEU A 108 -3.34 -1.46 -11.71
N ALA A 109 -4.25 -0.60 -12.18
CA ALA A 109 -5.57 -0.44 -11.56
C ALA A 109 -6.42 -1.72 -11.63
N LEU A 110 -6.40 -2.44 -12.76
CA LEU A 110 -7.08 -3.73 -12.88
C LEU A 110 -6.48 -4.76 -11.91
N PHE A 111 -5.16 -4.85 -11.82
CA PHE A 111 -4.51 -5.76 -10.89
C PHE A 111 -4.85 -5.42 -9.43
N ALA A 112 -4.80 -4.14 -9.07
CA ALA A 112 -5.17 -3.67 -7.75
C ALA A 112 -6.65 -3.89 -7.43
N GLY A 113 -7.55 -3.82 -8.42
CA GLY A 113 -8.97 -4.14 -8.25
C GLY A 113 -9.24 -5.58 -7.79
N THR A 114 -8.33 -6.52 -8.06
CA THR A 114 -8.46 -7.92 -7.58
C THR A 114 -8.33 -8.06 -6.06
N THR A 115 -7.87 -7.02 -5.36
CA THR A 115 -7.69 -7.00 -3.90
C THR A 115 -9.00 -6.85 -3.13
N VAL A 116 -10.08 -6.42 -3.80
CA VAL A 116 -11.40 -6.18 -3.19
C VAL A 116 -11.35 -5.14 -2.06
N GLN A 117 -10.45 -4.16 -2.17
CA GLN A 117 -10.31 -3.03 -1.23
C GLN A 117 -10.79 -1.71 -1.84
N ARG A 118 -11.83 -1.80 -2.68
CA ARG A 118 -12.39 -0.72 -3.50
C ARG A 118 -11.42 -0.17 -4.55
N GLY A 119 -11.85 0.87 -5.25
CA GLY A 119 -11.11 1.43 -6.37
C GLY A 119 -9.79 2.10 -5.97
N SER A 120 -8.81 2.11 -6.88
CA SER A 120 -7.48 2.67 -6.60
C SER A 120 -7.47 4.17 -6.29
N LEU A 121 -8.44 4.94 -6.82
CA LEU A 121 -8.55 6.37 -6.53
C LEU A 121 -9.13 6.60 -5.13
N TRP A 122 -10.10 5.78 -4.74
CA TRP A 122 -10.63 5.74 -3.38
C TRP A 122 -9.52 5.43 -2.38
N TRP A 123 -8.73 4.37 -2.65
CA TRP A 123 -7.60 3.97 -1.81
C TRP A 123 -6.57 5.09 -1.70
N ALA A 124 -6.19 5.70 -2.83
CA ALA A 124 -5.24 6.82 -2.86
C ALA A 124 -5.71 8.04 -2.08
N TYR A 125 -7.01 8.39 -2.17
CA TYR A 125 -7.58 9.48 -1.40
C TYR A 125 -7.47 9.22 0.10
N HIS A 126 -7.96 8.08 0.58
CA HIS A 126 -7.96 7.75 2.01
C HIS A 126 -6.55 7.60 2.57
N HIS A 127 -5.64 7.01 1.80
CA HIS A 127 -4.26 6.85 2.25
C HIS A 127 -3.50 8.19 2.29
N ARG A 128 -3.67 9.07 1.30
CA ARG A 128 -3.09 10.43 1.35
C ARG A 128 -3.67 11.24 2.52
N HIS A 129 -4.97 11.07 2.79
CA HIS A 129 -5.62 11.72 3.94
C HIS A 129 -5.06 11.21 5.27
N HIS A 130 -4.86 9.89 5.41
CA HIS A 130 -4.19 9.30 6.55
C HIS A 130 -2.79 9.89 6.75
N HIS A 131 -1.96 9.98 5.71
CA HIS A 131 -0.63 10.62 5.86
C HIS A 131 -0.67 12.09 6.26
N GLN A 132 -1.71 12.82 5.90
CA GLN A 132 -1.88 14.23 6.28
C GLN A 132 -2.30 14.40 7.74
N HIS A 133 -3.05 13.43 8.27
CA HIS A 133 -3.74 13.51 9.56
C HIS A 133 -3.46 12.31 10.47
N SER A 134 -2.36 11.61 10.25
CA SER A 134 -2.11 10.30 10.86
C SER A 134 -2.17 10.39 12.38
N ASP A 135 -2.99 9.55 13.00
CA ASP A 135 -3.26 9.56 14.44
C ASP A 135 -3.93 10.83 15.00
N GLU A 136 -4.48 11.68 14.14
CA GLU A 136 -5.34 12.82 14.48
C GLU A 136 -6.84 12.45 14.33
N PRO A 137 -7.78 13.23 14.91
CA PRO A 137 -9.22 12.94 14.81
C PRO A 137 -9.78 12.82 13.39
N GLU A 138 -9.12 13.44 12.41
CA GLU A 138 -9.47 13.39 11.00
C GLU A 138 -9.08 12.05 10.34
N ASP A 139 -8.10 11.32 10.88
CA ASP A 139 -7.72 10.00 10.37
C ASP A 139 -8.79 8.94 10.69
N ALA A 140 -9.57 8.61 9.66
CA ALA A 140 -10.69 7.68 9.71
C ALA A 140 -10.33 6.30 10.29
N HIS A 141 -9.06 5.91 10.28
CA HIS A 141 -8.60 4.61 10.77
C HIS A 141 -7.45 4.70 11.79
N SER A 142 -7.33 5.80 12.54
CA SER A 142 -6.41 5.82 13.67
C SER A 142 -6.85 4.87 14.79
N PRO A 143 -5.99 3.93 15.24
CA PRO A 143 -6.29 3.09 16.38
C PRO A 143 -6.20 3.83 17.72
N HIS A 144 -5.53 4.99 17.78
CA HIS A 144 -5.45 5.82 19.00
C HIS A 144 -6.70 6.65 19.22
N VAL A 145 -7.35 7.10 18.14
CA VAL A 145 -8.58 7.89 18.22
C VAL A 145 -9.81 6.99 18.32
N HIS A 146 -9.90 5.97 17.47
CA HIS A 146 -11.13 5.18 17.30
C HIS A 146 -11.04 3.76 17.87
N GLY A 147 -9.86 3.34 18.34
CA GLY A 147 -9.60 2.01 18.87
C GLY A 147 -9.25 0.97 17.79
N PHE A 148 -8.67 -0.14 18.27
CA PHE A 148 -8.11 -1.19 17.42
C PHE A 148 -9.09 -1.77 16.39
N TRP A 149 -10.28 -2.19 16.82
CA TRP A 149 -11.24 -2.85 15.94
C TRP A 149 -11.81 -1.93 14.87
N TRP A 150 -12.00 -0.65 15.19
CA TRP A 150 -12.43 0.33 14.21
C TRP A 150 -11.37 0.54 13.13
N SER A 151 -10.13 0.82 13.55
CA SER A 151 -8.98 0.98 12.65
C SER A 151 -8.74 -0.26 11.77
N HIS A 152 -8.89 -1.46 12.34
CA HIS A 152 -8.62 -2.71 11.63
C HIS A 152 -9.66 -3.07 10.57
N ILE A 153 -10.96 -2.84 10.84
CA ILE A 153 -12.05 -3.28 9.96
C ILE A 153 -13.28 -2.36 9.97
N GLY A 154 -13.57 -1.68 11.08
CA GLY A 154 -14.80 -0.87 11.21
C GLY A 154 -14.85 0.32 10.26
N TRP A 155 -13.75 1.06 10.10
CA TRP A 155 -13.74 2.34 9.38
C TRP A 155 -14.23 2.23 7.93
N ILE A 156 -13.84 1.18 7.20
CA ILE A 156 -14.20 0.99 5.79
C ILE A 156 -15.70 0.72 5.61
N THR A 157 -16.40 0.35 6.69
CA THR A 157 -17.84 0.09 6.69
C THR A 157 -18.69 1.33 6.98
N SER A 158 -18.04 2.45 7.29
CA SER A 158 -18.69 3.71 7.63
C SER A 158 -19.19 4.44 6.39
N ARG A 159 -20.42 4.97 6.45
CA ARG A 159 -21.01 5.77 5.36
C ARG A 159 -20.09 6.91 4.92
N ARG A 160 -19.52 7.58 5.91
CA ARG A 160 -18.62 8.70 5.77
C ARG A 160 -17.43 8.40 4.86
N ASN A 161 -16.94 7.16 4.90
CA ASN A 161 -15.74 6.76 4.18
C ASN A 161 -16.03 6.23 2.78
N PHE A 162 -17.31 6.09 2.38
CA PHE A 162 -17.64 5.61 1.05
C PHE A 162 -17.27 6.54 -0.11
N PRO A 163 -17.59 7.84 -0.07
CA PRO A 163 -17.34 8.71 -1.20
C PRO A 163 -15.84 8.93 -1.46
N THR A 164 -15.45 8.87 -2.73
CA THR A 164 -14.10 9.31 -3.16
C THR A 164 -14.09 10.83 -3.31
N ASP A 165 -13.15 11.53 -2.68
CA ASP A 165 -12.94 12.96 -2.94
C ASP A 165 -11.92 13.18 -4.05
N TYR A 166 -12.40 13.21 -5.30
CA TYR A 166 -11.57 13.43 -6.48
C TYR A 166 -10.82 14.77 -6.47
N SER A 167 -11.28 15.77 -5.70
CA SER A 167 -10.61 17.07 -5.61
C SER A 167 -9.24 16.99 -4.91
N LYS A 168 -9.01 15.95 -4.09
CA LYS A 168 -7.76 15.68 -3.36
C LYS A 168 -6.78 14.79 -4.15
N ILE A 169 -7.20 14.28 -5.31
CA ILE A 169 -6.43 13.35 -6.16
C ILE A 169 -6.51 13.74 -7.65
N LYS A 170 -6.52 15.05 -7.94
CA LYS A 170 -6.65 15.61 -9.31
C LYS A 170 -5.62 15.04 -10.30
N ASP A 171 -4.46 14.69 -9.79
CA ASP A 171 -3.36 14.09 -10.53
C ASP A 171 -3.68 12.69 -11.09
N LEU A 172 -4.66 11.99 -10.51
CA LEU A 172 -5.20 10.71 -10.96
C LEU A 172 -6.62 10.85 -11.56
N ALA A 173 -7.44 11.75 -11.01
CA ALA A 173 -8.83 11.96 -11.44
C ALA A 173 -8.96 12.49 -12.88
N LYS A 174 -7.88 13.03 -13.45
CA LYS A 174 -7.82 13.43 -14.86
C LYS A 174 -7.92 12.27 -15.86
N PHE A 175 -7.76 11.01 -15.42
CA PHE A 175 -7.81 9.82 -16.27
C PHE A 175 -9.19 9.16 -16.20
N PRO A 176 -10.03 9.28 -17.24
CA PRO A 176 -11.42 8.81 -17.20
C PRO A 176 -11.54 7.30 -16.99
N GLU A 177 -10.62 6.51 -17.54
CA GLU A 177 -10.60 5.05 -17.35
C GLU A 177 -10.37 4.65 -15.89
N LEU A 178 -9.61 5.44 -15.12
CA LEU A 178 -9.40 5.20 -13.70
C LEU A 178 -10.60 5.63 -12.87
N VAL A 179 -11.22 6.76 -13.22
CA VAL A 179 -12.46 7.22 -12.58
C VAL A 179 -13.56 6.18 -12.78
N TRP A 180 -13.68 5.63 -13.99
CA TRP A 180 -14.64 4.58 -14.32
C TRP A 180 -14.39 3.30 -13.51
N LEU A 181 -13.15 2.80 -13.47
CA LEU A 181 -12.81 1.62 -12.64
C LEU A 181 -13.04 1.87 -11.14
N ASN A 182 -12.84 3.10 -10.66
CA ASN A 182 -13.09 3.45 -9.27
C ASN A 182 -14.58 3.49 -8.93
N ARG A 183 -15.40 4.00 -9.86
CA ARG A 183 -16.86 4.07 -9.73
C ARG A 183 -17.51 2.70 -9.76
N PHE A 184 -17.03 1.81 -10.63
CA PHE A 184 -17.53 0.44 -10.78
C PHE A 184 -16.58 -0.57 -10.13
N ASP A 185 -16.21 -0.33 -8.87
CA ASP A 185 -15.16 -1.07 -8.16
C ASP A 185 -15.48 -2.55 -7.86
N LEU A 186 -16.75 -2.98 -8.01
CA LEU A 186 -17.14 -4.39 -7.95
C LEU A 186 -16.94 -5.16 -9.27
N LEU A 187 -16.68 -4.48 -10.38
CA LEU A 187 -16.53 -5.14 -11.68
C LEU A 187 -15.34 -6.11 -11.68
N VAL A 188 -14.16 -5.62 -11.29
CA VAL A 188 -12.94 -6.43 -11.29
C VAL A 188 -13.02 -7.59 -10.28
N PRO A 189 -13.42 -7.40 -9.01
CA PRO A 189 -13.67 -8.50 -8.08
C PRO A 189 -14.62 -9.58 -8.63
N THR A 190 -15.71 -9.17 -9.28
CA THR A 190 -16.70 -10.10 -9.82
C THR A 190 -16.13 -10.92 -10.97
N LEU A 191 -15.47 -10.28 -11.93
CA LEU A 191 -14.79 -10.97 -13.03
C LEU A 191 -13.68 -11.90 -12.52
N PHE A 192 -12.95 -11.49 -11.48
CA PHE A 192 -11.90 -12.30 -10.86
C PHE A 192 -12.48 -13.55 -10.17
N ALA A 193 -13.58 -13.41 -9.43
CA ALA A 193 -14.28 -14.54 -8.81
C ALA A 193 -14.79 -15.54 -9.86
N LEU A 194 -15.42 -15.04 -10.93
CA LEU A 194 -15.89 -15.87 -12.04
C LEU A 194 -14.74 -16.56 -12.78
N ALA A 195 -13.62 -15.87 -12.97
CA ALA A 195 -12.42 -16.45 -13.58
C ALA A 195 -11.82 -17.58 -12.73
N LEU A 196 -11.77 -17.43 -11.40
CA LEU A 196 -11.31 -18.49 -10.50
C LEU A 196 -12.24 -19.69 -10.50
N PHE A 197 -13.56 -19.46 -10.48
CA PHE A 197 -14.53 -20.54 -10.61
C PHE A 197 -14.37 -21.27 -11.96
N GLY A 198 -14.31 -20.52 -13.06
CA GLY A 198 -14.12 -21.07 -14.40
C GLY A 198 -12.81 -21.83 -14.57
N LEU A 199 -11.72 -21.32 -13.98
CA LEU A 199 -10.43 -22.03 -13.95
C LEU A 199 -10.55 -23.35 -13.18
N GLY A 200 -11.28 -23.38 -12.07
CA GLY A 200 -11.48 -24.61 -11.30
C GLY A 200 -12.29 -25.64 -12.06
N VAL A 201 -13.35 -25.22 -12.77
CA VAL A 201 -14.13 -26.10 -13.67
C VAL A 201 -13.27 -26.64 -14.80
N LEU A 202 -12.43 -25.79 -15.40
CA LEU A 202 -11.51 -26.21 -16.45
C LEU A 202 -10.51 -27.25 -15.94
N LEU A 203 -9.86 -26.99 -14.80
CA LEU A 203 -8.86 -27.88 -14.19
C LEU A 203 -9.47 -29.22 -13.76
N GLU A 204 -10.71 -29.22 -13.29
CA GLU A 204 -11.44 -30.47 -13.01
C GLU A 204 -11.57 -31.35 -14.26
N ALA A 205 -11.79 -30.75 -15.43
CA ALA A 205 -11.92 -31.47 -16.70
C ALA A 205 -10.57 -31.89 -17.31
N VAL A 206 -9.57 -30.99 -17.34
CA VAL A 206 -8.31 -31.21 -18.07
C VAL A 206 -7.16 -31.71 -17.21
N ALA A 207 -7.26 -31.56 -15.89
CA ALA A 207 -6.23 -31.98 -14.93
C ALA A 207 -6.86 -32.55 -13.64
N PRO A 208 -7.73 -33.58 -13.73
CA PRO A 208 -8.47 -34.12 -12.58
C PRO A 208 -7.56 -34.62 -11.45
N GLN A 209 -6.31 -34.98 -11.74
CA GLN A 209 -5.29 -35.37 -10.75
C GLN A 209 -4.96 -34.27 -9.74
N LEU A 210 -5.28 -33.00 -10.02
CA LEU A 210 -5.12 -31.90 -9.06
C LEU A 210 -6.17 -31.95 -7.94
N GLY A 211 -7.24 -32.73 -8.11
CA GLY A 211 -8.31 -32.88 -7.13
C GLY A 211 -9.02 -31.57 -6.81
N THR A 212 -9.04 -30.62 -7.74
CA THR A 212 -9.69 -29.31 -7.58
C THR A 212 -10.90 -29.14 -8.49
N ASN A 213 -11.80 -28.23 -8.12
CA ASN A 213 -12.97 -27.87 -8.89
C ASN A 213 -13.30 -26.38 -8.78
N GLY A 214 -14.33 -25.94 -9.52
CA GLY A 214 -14.75 -24.54 -9.55
C GLY A 214 -15.08 -23.96 -8.18
N TRP A 215 -15.84 -24.70 -7.37
CA TRP A 215 -16.25 -24.23 -6.04
C TRP A 215 -15.07 -24.14 -5.07
N GLN A 216 -14.14 -25.08 -5.12
CA GLN A 216 -12.93 -25.03 -4.30
C GLN A 216 -12.07 -23.81 -4.65
N LEU A 217 -11.84 -23.52 -5.94
CA LEU A 217 -11.06 -22.32 -6.32
C LEU A 217 -11.81 -21.02 -6.03
N LEU A 218 -13.13 -21.00 -6.10
CA LEU A 218 -13.90 -19.85 -5.67
C LEU A 218 -13.77 -19.64 -4.14
N VAL A 219 -13.99 -20.67 -3.32
CA VAL A 219 -13.90 -20.56 -1.86
C VAL A 219 -12.48 -20.25 -1.39
N TRP A 220 -11.50 -21.06 -1.78
CA TRP A 220 -10.11 -20.88 -1.34
C TRP A 220 -9.44 -19.71 -2.05
N GLY A 221 -9.53 -19.70 -3.37
CA GLY A 221 -8.83 -18.73 -4.22
C GLY A 221 -9.44 -17.32 -4.18
N PHE A 222 -10.75 -17.16 -3.95
CA PHE A 222 -11.39 -15.85 -3.83
C PHE A 222 -11.75 -15.51 -2.38
N PHE A 223 -12.67 -16.23 -1.73
CA PHE A 223 -13.19 -15.81 -0.41
C PHE A 223 -12.13 -15.82 0.70
N ILE A 224 -11.47 -16.98 0.90
CA ILE A 224 -10.48 -17.16 1.96
C ILE A 224 -9.27 -16.24 1.73
N SER A 225 -8.65 -16.34 0.55
CA SER A 225 -7.45 -15.55 0.25
C SER A 225 -7.71 -14.04 0.35
N THR A 226 -8.89 -13.54 -0.03
CA THR A 226 -9.24 -12.11 0.05
C THR A 226 -9.50 -11.68 1.48
N THR A 227 -10.16 -12.52 2.29
CA THR A 227 -10.38 -12.24 3.71
C THR A 227 -9.05 -12.12 4.46
N PHE A 228 -8.13 -13.08 4.25
CA PHE A 228 -6.78 -13.00 4.82
C PHE A 228 -5.99 -11.79 4.33
N LEU A 229 -6.07 -11.48 3.02
CA LEU A 229 -5.44 -10.29 2.44
C LEU A 229 -5.94 -9.01 3.12
N PHE A 230 -7.27 -8.88 3.27
CA PHE A 230 -7.88 -7.73 3.92
C PHE A 230 -7.38 -7.56 5.36
N HIS A 231 -7.39 -8.64 6.16
CA HIS A 231 -6.87 -8.58 7.53
C HIS A 231 -5.37 -8.25 7.56
N GLY A 232 -4.57 -8.79 6.63
CA GLY A 232 -3.17 -8.42 6.46
C GLY A 232 -2.97 -6.91 6.23
N THR A 233 -3.81 -6.29 5.39
CA THR A 233 -3.81 -4.82 5.22
C THR A 233 -4.30 -4.09 6.47
N GLY A 234 -5.39 -4.57 7.10
CA GLY A 234 -5.93 -4.00 8.34
C GLY A 234 -4.92 -4.02 9.49
N CYS A 235 -3.99 -4.97 9.51
CA CYS A 235 -2.88 -4.99 10.46
C CYS A 235 -1.95 -3.78 10.34
N ILE A 236 -1.81 -3.19 9.15
CA ILE A 236 -0.98 -1.99 8.96
C ILE A 236 -1.69 -0.78 9.54
N ASN A 237 -2.98 -0.61 9.27
CA ASN A 237 -3.78 0.45 9.87
C ASN A 237 -3.77 0.38 11.41
N SER A 238 -3.90 -0.84 11.97
CA SER A 238 -4.04 -1.01 13.41
C SER A 238 -2.71 -1.32 14.13
N MET A 239 -2.09 -2.46 13.87
CA MET A 239 -0.91 -2.90 14.61
C MET A 239 0.34 -2.09 14.31
N ALA A 240 0.52 -1.57 13.09
CA ALA A 240 1.71 -0.77 12.77
C ALA A 240 1.73 0.59 13.49
N HIS A 241 0.60 1.02 14.07
CA HIS A 241 0.52 2.21 14.95
C HIS A 241 0.52 1.87 16.44
N LEU A 242 0.68 0.59 16.82
CA LEU A 242 0.63 0.14 18.21
C LEU A 242 1.85 -0.72 18.62
N MET A 243 2.44 -1.44 17.68
CA MET A 243 3.48 -2.45 17.93
C MET A 243 4.72 -2.22 17.07
N GLY A 244 5.89 -2.26 17.71
CA GLY A 244 7.19 -2.19 17.04
C GLY A 244 8.07 -1.07 17.57
N ARG A 245 9.05 -0.67 16.75
CA ARG A 245 10.06 0.33 17.11
C ARG A 245 9.86 1.63 16.33
N ARG A 246 10.03 2.77 16.99
CA ARG A 246 10.12 4.10 16.36
C ARG A 246 11.58 4.48 16.21
N ARG A 247 12.09 4.47 14.98
CA ARG A 247 13.45 4.95 14.66
C ARG A 247 13.41 6.46 14.48
N PHE A 248 12.44 6.93 13.71
CA PHE A 248 12.29 8.31 13.34
C PHE A 248 11.24 9.00 14.20
N LYS A 249 11.50 10.25 14.54
CA LYS A 249 10.53 11.12 15.21
C LYS A 249 9.55 11.67 14.18
N THR A 250 8.39 11.04 14.10
CA THR A 250 7.22 11.46 13.30
C THR A 250 6.17 12.12 14.22
N SER A 251 5.20 12.82 13.64
CA SER A 251 4.05 13.39 14.37
C SER A 251 3.04 12.33 14.81
N ASP A 252 2.97 11.20 14.09
CA ASP A 252 2.15 10.03 14.39
C ASP A 252 2.86 9.02 15.30
N ASP A 253 2.20 7.90 15.59
CA ASP A 253 2.75 6.78 16.36
C ASP A 253 3.01 5.52 15.51
N SER A 254 3.32 5.71 14.23
CA SER A 254 3.76 4.65 13.31
C SER A 254 5.02 3.95 13.83
N ARG A 255 5.12 2.63 13.61
CA ARG A 255 6.19 1.76 14.14
C ARG A 255 6.69 0.77 13.10
N ASN A 256 8.00 0.50 13.16
CA ASN A 256 8.63 -0.57 12.39
C ASN A 256 8.46 -1.92 13.10
N SER A 257 7.93 -2.92 12.38
CA SER A 257 7.74 -4.30 12.83
C SER A 257 8.15 -5.28 11.74
N ALA A 258 9.19 -6.07 12.01
CA ALA A 258 9.70 -7.08 11.07
C ALA A 258 8.68 -8.19 10.80
N ILE A 259 7.88 -8.57 11.79
CA ILE A 259 6.82 -9.58 11.64
C ILE A 259 5.76 -9.07 10.65
N LEU A 260 5.31 -7.81 10.84
CA LEU A 260 4.38 -7.18 9.90
C LEU A 260 5.01 -7.09 8.50
N ALA A 261 6.29 -6.71 8.40
CA ALA A 261 6.98 -6.59 7.11
C ALA A 261 7.05 -7.91 6.35
N ILE A 262 7.15 -9.05 7.02
CA ILE A 262 7.13 -10.37 6.35
C ILE A 262 5.74 -10.67 5.80
N ILE A 263 4.68 -10.52 6.61
CA ILE A 263 3.32 -10.87 6.19
C ILE A 263 2.75 -9.89 5.16
N THR A 264 3.19 -8.62 5.18
CA THR A 264 2.74 -7.57 4.26
C THR A 264 3.79 -7.18 3.24
N LEU A 265 4.80 -8.01 2.99
CA LEU A 265 5.79 -7.78 1.93
C LEU A 265 6.51 -6.41 1.99
N GLY A 266 6.77 -5.90 3.20
CA GLY A 266 7.60 -4.72 3.46
C GLY A 266 6.87 -3.55 4.12
N GLU A 267 5.55 -3.59 4.27
CA GLU A 267 4.77 -2.46 4.83
C GLU A 267 4.93 -2.31 6.33
N GLY A 268 5.38 -3.37 7.01
CA GLY A 268 5.70 -3.30 8.43
C GLY A 268 6.84 -2.33 8.77
N TRP A 269 7.61 -1.83 7.80
CA TRP A 269 8.56 -0.72 8.00
C TRP A 269 7.82 0.64 8.02
N HIS A 270 6.78 0.73 8.84
CA HIS A 270 5.77 1.78 8.76
C HIS A 270 6.29 3.13 9.28
N ASN A 271 7.15 3.13 10.30
CA ASN A 271 7.77 4.37 10.79
C ASN A 271 8.79 4.94 9.81
N ASN A 272 9.52 4.09 9.09
CA ASN A 272 10.36 4.53 7.98
C ASN A 272 9.49 5.19 6.89
N HIS A 273 8.41 4.50 6.52
CA HIS A 273 7.47 4.95 5.51
C HIS A 273 6.84 6.31 5.86
N HIS A 274 6.31 6.48 7.07
CA HIS A 274 5.76 7.76 7.55
C HIS A 274 6.81 8.87 7.64
N ARG A 275 8.08 8.52 7.91
CA ARG A 275 9.17 9.51 7.89
C ARG A 275 9.48 10.01 6.48
N TYR A 276 9.49 9.13 5.48
CA TYR A 276 9.82 9.49 4.11
C TYR A 276 9.03 8.67 3.07
N GLN A 277 7.75 8.97 2.95
CA GLN A 277 6.80 8.26 2.08
C GLN A 277 7.08 8.37 0.57
N SER A 278 8.00 9.26 0.17
CA SER A 278 8.29 9.54 -1.24
C SER A 278 9.26 8.55 -1.90
N CYS A 279 9.89 7.64 -1.14
CA CYS A 279 10.77 6.62 -1.72
C CYS A 279 10.04 5.30 -2.00
N THR A 280 10.56 4.52 -2.95
CA THR A 280 9.90 3.28 -3.39
C THR A 280 9.99 2.15 -2.39
N ARG A 281 11.03 2.13 -1.55
CA ARG A 281 11.22 1.11 -0.53
C ARG A 281 10.80 1.63 0.84
N ASN A 282 10.14 0.79 1.63
CA ASN A 282 9.77 1.10 3.01
C ASN A 282 10.83 0.60 4.00
N GLY A 283 11.45 -0.55 3.72
CA GLY A 283 12.69 -0.95 4.40
C GLY A 283 13.83 -0.11 3.86
N PHE A 284 14.48 0.73 4.64
CA PHE A 284 15.53 1.65 4.20
C PHE A 284 16.91 0.99 4.15
N TYR A 285 17.17 0.04 5.05
CA TYR A 285 18.48 -0.61 5.19
C TYR A 285 18.50 -2.00 4.54
N TRP A 286 19.67 -2.58 4.32
CA TRP A 286 19.81 -3.85 3.59
C TRP A 286 19.22 -5.06 4.34
N TRP A 287 19.19 -5.01 5.68
CA TRP A 287 18.58 -6.02 6.54
C TRP A 287 17.06 -5.86 6.67
N GLU A 288 16.49 -4.76 6.20
CA GLU A 288 15.06 -4.51 6.23
C GLU A 288 14.40 -5.11 5.00
N PHE A 289 13.94 -6.36 5.18
CA PHE A 289 13.36 -7.16 4.11
C PHE A 289 12.09 -6.50 3.55
N ASP A 290 12.13 -6.14 2.27
CA ASP A 290 11.04 -5.47 1.54
C ASP A 290 10.82 -6.17 0.18
N PRO A 291 10.10 -7.31 0.17
CA PRO A 291 9.81 -8.05 -1.06
C PRO A 291 9.13 -7.22 -2.14
N THR A 292 8.25 -6.30 -1.75
CA THR A 292 7.56 -5.42 -2.70
C THR A 292 8.57 -4.58 -3.49
N TYR A 293 9.54 -3.98 -2.81
CA TYR A 293 10.60 -3.23 -3.49
C TYR A 293 11.42 -4.11 -4.43
N TYR A 294 11.76 -5.33 -4.02
CA TYR A 294 12.52 -6.25 -4.87
C TYR A 294 11.76 -6.62 -6.15
N LEU A 295 10.46 -6.90 -6.04
CA LEU A 295 9.59 -7.18 -7.17
C LEU A 295 9.44 -5.95 -8.09
N LEU A 296 9.27 -4.74 -7.54
CA LEU A 296 9.27 -3.50 -8.32
C LEU A 296 10.61 -3.29 -9.03
N LYS A 297 11.74 -3.56 -8.36
CA LYS A 297 13.07 -3.46 -8.96
C LYS A 297 13.24 -4.42 -10.13
N LEU A 298 12.81 -5.68 -9.99
CA LEU A 298 12.81 -6.65 -11.09
C LEU A 298 11.90 -6.19 -12.24
N LEU A 299 10.69 -5.72 -11.93
CA LEU A 299 9.75 -5.22 -12.93
C LEU A 299 10.30 -4.01 -13.68
N SER A 300 11.12 -3.17 -13.03
CA SER A 300 11.75 -2.01 -13.69
C SER A 300 12.72 -2.39 -14.82
N PHE A 301 13.32 -3.59 -14.77
CA PHE A 301 14.20 -4.06 -15.86
C PHE A 301 13.44 -4.40 -17.14
N THR A 302 12.12 -4.61 -17.07
CA THR A 302 11.28 -4.84 -18.25
C THR A 302 10.91 -3.54 -18.98
N GLY A 303 11.15 -2.37 -18.37
CA GLY A 303 10.67 -1.08 -18.86
C GLY A 303 9.18 -0.82 -18.58
N PHE A 304 8.43 -1.78 -18.02
CA PHE A 304 7.02 -1.58 -17.66
C PHE A 304 6.83 -0.49 -16.60
N ILE A 305 7.76 -0.41 -15.65
CA ILE A 305 7.85 0.70 -14.71
C ILE A 305 9.26 1.32 -14.75
N HIS A 306 9.37 2.59 -14.35
CA HIS A 306 10.64 3.29 -14.33
C HIS A 306 10.66 4.38 -13.24
N GLY A 307 11.84 4.97 -13.01
CA GLY A 307 12.00 6.10 -12.10
C GLY A 307 11.73 5.74 -10.63
N LEU A 308 12.22 4.59 -10.16
CA LEU A 308 12.12 4.20 -8.75
C LEU A 308 12.83 5.24 -7.89
N LYS A 309 12.10 5.96 -7.04
CA LYS A 309 12.65 6.98 -6.15
C LYS A 309 13.47 6.34 -5.02
N PRO A 310 14.76 6.71 -4.85
CA PRO A 310 15.61 6.18 -3.78
C PRO A 310 15.30 6.82 -2.42
N VAL A 311 15.82 6.23 -1.35
CA VAL A 311 15.88 6.88 -0.03
C VAL A 311 17.01 7.91 -0.06
N PRO A 312 16.79 9.19 0.30
CA PRO A 312 17.85 10.17 0.37
C PRO A 312 18.89 9.81 1.43
N GLN A 313 20.15 10.12 1.13
CA GLN A 313 21.27 9.84 2.03
C GLN A 313 21.10 10.50 3.41
N SER A 314 20.58 11.72 3.46
CA SER A 314 20.29 12.43 4.71
C SER A 314 19.29 11.71 5.62
N ILE A 315 18.31 11.00 5.05
CA ILE A 315 17.33 10.21 5.81
C ILE A 315 17.98 8.93 6.36
N LEU A 316 18.87 8.31 5.58
CA LEU A 316 19.64 7.14 6.04
C LEU A 316 20.57 7.51 7.20
N GLU A 317 21.22 8.66 7.12
CA GLU A 317 22.08 9.20 8.18
C GLU A 317 21.28 9.53 9.44
N GLU A 318 20.15 10.24 9.31
CA GLU A 318 19.24 10.50 10.44
C GLU A 318 18.87 9.21 11.18
N GLY A 319 18.46 8.19 10.43
CA GLY A 319 18.06 6.91 11.01
C GLY A 319 19.23 6.16 11.66
N ALA A 320 20.44 6.23 11.06
CA ALA A 320 21.64 5.62 11.62
C ALA A 320 22.07 6.31 12.93
N HIS A 321 21.99 7.64 12.98
CA HIS A 321 22.22 8.41 14.20
C HIS A 321 21.21 8.05 15.30
N ALA A 322 19.92 7.96 14.97
CA ALA A 322 18.89 7.55 15.93
C ALA A 322 19.13 6.13 16.47
N ASP A 323 19.48 5.18 15.60
CA ASP A 323 19.81 3.81 15.99
C ASP A 323 21.07 3.74 16.87
N HIS A 324 22.09 4.54 16.57
CA HIS A 324 23.29 4.65 17.39
C HIS A 324 22.96 5.15 18.81
N HIS A 325 22.23 6.27 18.92
CA HIS A 325 21.85 6.83 20.22
C HIS A 325 21.00 5.86 21.04
N ALA A 326 20.04 5.16 20.42
CA ALA A 326 19.25 4.13 21.08
C ALA A 326 20.12 2.97 21.60
N SER A 327 21.09 2.53 20.81
CA SER A 327 22.01 1.43 21.17
C SER A 327 22.92 1.82 22.34
N VAL A 328 23.44 3.05 22.35
CA VAL A 328 24.23 3.59 23.46
C VAL A 328 23.39 3.69 24.73
N ALA A 329 22.16 4.20 24.64
CA ALA A 329 21.26 4.32 25.78
C ALA A 329 20.89 2.95 26.37
N ALA A 330 20.57 1.96 25.52
CA ALA A 330 20.28 0.60 25.93
C ALA A 330 21.50 -0.05 26.62
N SER A 331 22.70 0.12 26.06
CA SER A 331 23.95 -0.40 26.63
C SER A 331 24.24 0.21 28.01
N LYS A 332 24.04 1.53 28.17
CA LYS A 332 24.18 2.21 29.47
C LYS A 332 23.19 1.67 30.50
N LYS A 333 21.91 1.49 30.12
CA LYS A 333 20.89 0.91 31.00
C LYS A 333 21.23 -0.51 31.43
N ALA A 334 21.67 -1.35 30.49
CA ALA A 334 22.09 -2.72 30.79
C ALA A 334 23.30 -2.78 31.74
N ALA A 335 24.30 -1.90 31.55
CA ALA A 335 25.46 -1.81 32.43
C ALA A 335 25.08 -1.47 33.88
N VAL A 336 24.06 -0.63 34.09
CA VAL A 336 23.52 -0.31 35.43
C VAL A 336 22.79 -1.52 36.02
N VAL A 337 21.96 -2.22 35.25
CA VAL A 337 21.22 -3.41 35.71
C VAL A 337 22.15 -4.55 36.09
N HIS A 338 23.29 -4.70 35.41
CA HIS A 338 24.29 -5.73 35.70
C HIS A 338 25.38 -5.29 36.70
N ALA A 339 25.21 -4.19 37.42
CA ALA A 339 26.20 -3.67 38.36
C ALA A 339 26.56 -4.64 39.50
N HIS A 340 25.67 -5.60 39.84
CA HIS A 340 25.88 -6.63 40.86
C HIS A 340 25.94 -8.08 40.32
N SER A 341 26.01 -8.27 39.00
CA SER A 341 26.10 -9.59 38.37
C SER A 341 27.57 -10.01 38.19
N SER A 342 27.88 -11.29 38.45
CA SER A 342 29.20 -11.90 38.19
C SER A 342 29.60 -11.89 36.70
N LEU A 343 28.67 -11.56 35.79
CA LEU A 343 28.91 -11.41 34.34
C LEU A 343 29.51 -10.05 33.95
N ARG A 344 29.88 -9.20 34.92
CA ARG A 344 30.42 -7.83 34.74
C ARG A 344 31.55 -7.69 33.71
N ARG A 345 32.32 -8.76 33.43
CA ARG A 345 33.45 -8.76 32.47
C ARG A 345 33.08 -9.18 31.05
N VAL A 346 31.93 -9.81 30.82
CA VAL A 346 31.57 -10.40 29.51
C VAL A 346 30.66 -9.48 28.69
N VAL A 347 29.84 -8.67 29.36
CA VAL A 347 28.83 -7.79 28.73
C VAL A 347 29.42 -6.63 27.91
N PRO A 348 30.51 -5.94 28.31
CA PRO A 348 31.04 -4.80 27.56
C PRO A 348 31.62 -5.22 26.19
N THR A 349 32.28 -6.37 26.14
CA THR A 349 32.96 -6.86 24.93
C THR A 349 31.94 -7.30 23.86
N ALA A 350 30.85 -7.95 24.27
CA ALA A 350 29.77 -8.34 23.35
C ALA A 350 28.99 -7.12 22.81
N ALA A 351 28.72 -6.12 23.67
CA ALA A 351 28.06 -4.87 23.24
C ALA A 351 28.95 -4.04 22.30
N ALA A 352 30.26 -3.96 22.57
CA ALA A 352 31.21 -3.29 21.69
C ALA A 352 31.34 -3.98 20.32
N PHE A 353 31.33 -5.32 20.28
CA PHE A 353 31.31 -6.08 19.03
C PHE A 353 30.01 -5.87 18.23
N ALA A 354 28.85 -5.83 18.90
CA ALA A 354 27.55 -5.59 18.25
C ALA A 354 27.43 -4.16 17.69
N VAL A 355 28.01 -3.16 18.37
CA VAL A 355 28.10 -1.79 17.85
C VAL A 355 29.07 -1.71 16.68
N ALA A 356 30.23 -2.37 16.76
CA ALA A 356 31.23 -2.39 15.69
C ALA A 356 30.70 -3.05 14.40
N THR A 357 29.94 -4.15 14.52
CA THR A 357 29.31 -4.81 13.35
C THR A 357 28.13 -4.03 12.79
N ALA A 358 27.40 -3.27 13.61
CA ALA A 358 26.35 -2.35 13.13
C ALA A 358 26.92 -1.11 12.41
N THR A 359 28.14 -0.67 12.77
CA THR A 359 28.85 0.44 12.11
C THR A 359 29.74 0.00 10.94
N ALA A 360 29.91 -1.31 10.72
CA ALA A 360 30.70 -1.83 9.61
C ALA A 360 29.95 -1.64 8.29
N ASN A 361 30.13 -0.46 7.71
CA ASN A 361 29.71 -0.11 6.37
C ASN A 361 30.38 -1.10 5.39
N PRO A 362 29.66 -1.85 4.53
CA PRO A 362 30.31 -2.60 3.47
C PRO A 362 30.92 -1.60 2.49
N ALA A 363 32.23 -1.42 2.62
CA ALA A 363 33.16 -0.77 1.69
C ALA A 363 32.54 0.31 0.78
N VAL A 364 32.66 1.56 1.21
CA VAL A 364 32.78 2.67 0.27
C VAL A 364 34.02 2.39 -0.58
N LEU A 365 33.83 1.84 -1.78
CA LEU A 365 34.87 1.87 -2.80
C LEU A 365 35.23 3.35 -3.03
N PRO A 366 36.53 3.72 -3.06
CA PRO A 366 36.91 5.10 -3.26
C PRO A 366 36.37 5.56 -4.61
N GLN A 367 35.42 6.50 -4.59
CA GLN A 367 35.06 7.23 -5.80
C GLN A 367 36.31 7.94 -6.31
N LYS A 368 36.72 7.58 -7.52
CA LYS A 368 37.73 8.30 -8.28
C LYS A 368 37.26 9.76 -8.37
N LYS A 369 38.07 10.70 -7.85
CA LYS A 369 37.80 12.14 -8.00
C LYS A 369 37.70 12.45 -9.49
N GLU A 370 36.50 12.60 -10.00
CA GLU A 370 36.28 13.30 -11.27
C GLU A 370 36.51 14.79 -10.99
N GLY A 371 37.40 15.39 -11.79
CA GLY A 371 37.65 16.83 -11.75
C GLY A 371 36.40 17.63 -12.06
N PRO A 372 36.44 18.97 -11.90
CA PRO A 372 35.26 19.81 -12.04
C PRO A 372 34.64 19.62 -13.41
N VAL A 373 33.39 19.15 -13.42
CA VAL A 373 32.54 19.11 -14.61
C VAL A 373 32.26 20.55 -15.00
N VAL A 374 32.94 21.02 -16.04
CA VAL A 374 32.57 22.25 -16.75
C VAL A 374 31.18 22.00 -17.33
N GLN A 375 30.15 22.62 -16.74
CA GLN A 375 28.86 22.79 -17.39
C GLN A 375 29.08 23.55 -18.70
N ARG A 376 29.14 22.83 -19.81
CA ARG A 376 28.97 23.44 -21.14
C ARG A 376 27.49 23.72 -21.32
N ASP A 377 27.19 25.01 -21.26
CA ASP A 377 25.89 25.57 -21.60
C ASP A 377 25.49 25.14 -23.03
N VAL A 378 24.42 24.36 -23.13
CA VAL A 378 23.96 23.74 -24.40
C VAL A 378 23.30 24.77 -25.32
N THR A 379 23.26 26.03 -24.91
CA THR A 379 22.65 27.14 -25.67
C THR A 379 23.55 27.64 -26.81
N GLU A 380 24.87 27.40 -26.78
CA GLU A 380 25.80 27.83 -27.85
C GLU A 380 25.86 26.89 -29.07
N LEU A 381 25.45 25.62 -28.94
CA LEU A 381 25.48 24.67 -30.07
C LEU A 381 24.32 24.87 -31.06
N ALA A 382 23.23 25.52 -30.64
CA ALA A 382 22.12 25.88 -31.51
C ALA A 382 22.44 27.09 -32.42
N HIS A 383 23.39 27.95 -32.04
CA HIS A 383 23.75 29.12 -32.84
C HIS A 383 24.82 28.84 -33.90
N LYS A 384 25.65 27.80 -33.74
CA LYS A 384 26.70 27.43 -34.71
C LYS A 384 26.25 26.51 -35.84
N SER A 385 25.07 25.91 -35.75
CA SER A 385 24.51 25.07 -36.83
C SER A 385 23.72 25.87 -37.89
N LYS A 386 23.29 27.10 -37.59
CA LYS A 386 22.52 27.94 -38.55
C LYS A 386 23.38 28.85 -39.44
N SER A 387 24.71 28.89 -39.28
CA SER A 387 25.58 29.76 -40.08
C SER A 387 26.45 29.02 -41.13
N ARG A 388 26.19 27.74 -41.41
CA ARG A 388 26.99 26.93 -42.38
C ARG A 388 26.21 26.45 -43.62
N HIS A 389 25.00 26.97 -43.87
CA HIS A 389 24.20 26.61 -45.05
C HIS A 389 23.66 27.82 -45.83
N ALA A 390 24.45 28.90 -45.94
CA ALA A 390 24.14 30.01 -46.82
C ALA A 390 25.40 30.60 -47.45
N SER A 391 26.05 29.86 -48.35
CA SER A 391 26.84 30.44 -49.44
C SER A 391 27.25 29.32 -50.41
N GLU A 392 26.51 29.15 -51.49
CA GLU A 392 27.05 28.73 -52.80
C GLU A 392 25.91 28.82 -53.82
N SER A 393 25.93 29.90 -54.61
CA SER A 393 25.20 30.00 -55.87
C SER A 393 26.27 30.11 -56.96
N PRO A 394 26.22 29.30 -58.03
CA PRO A 394 27.17 29.43 -59.14
C PRO A 394 26.78 30.63 -60.04
N PRO A 395 27.75 31.26 -60.74
CA PRO A 395 27.44 32.35 -61.65
C PRO A 395 26.88 31.80 -62.97
N VAL A 396 25.95 32.58 -63.51
CA VAL A 396 25.34 32.43 -64.83
C VAL A 396 26.34 32.83 -65.91
N ILE A 397 26.63 31.93 -66.85
CA ILE A 397 26.67 32.18 -68.31
C ILE A 397 26.08 30.94 -68.99
#